data_AF-A0A233V3P7-F1
#
_entry.id   AF-A0A233V3P7-F1
#
_cell.length_a   1.000
_cell.length_b   1.000
_cell.length_c   1.000
_cell.angle_alpha   90.00
_cell.angle_beta   90.00
_cell.angle_gamma   90.00
#
_symmetry.space_group_name_H-M   'P 1'
#
loop_
_entity.id
_entity.type
_entity.pdbx_description
1 polymer ?
#
loop_
_entity_poly.entity_id
_entity_poly.type
_entity_poly.pdbx_seq_one_letter_code
_entity_poly.pdbx_strand_id
1 'polypeptide(L)'
;MLLGTVAPAVSYAQEDKLEIVQGAEETEKLGIDEAEVYKRQIKSIQNEVNSIQVKREDEKQMVDKFNETSLEISDKIDQTAVGMGVADIYDLSSIPQRLLLLGRMGRAIRFATTQLRYKVDAAHAEIAEYIFGGFVIAASPFHTVEDMKVYMAQFEALSQKLLSYPDAGLNDTANIYVRSDLDHKLAKARSLKYHELKNMSGAVIDKLNAEIHEITLMRLRPQETVAEIYQLGDRLDQAVFEALNSEDYRATKTEIQTLREAMNKAIRARRHGDKRAEVGKAIDRAKQELAKIRPSSVIAAQLVQQFQSYYE
;
A
#
# COMPACT_ATOMS: atom_id res chain seq x y z
N MET A 1 -23.20 12.20 18.79
CA MET A 1 -22.07 12.00 19.72
C MET A 1 -20.89 11.50 18.90
N LEU A 2 -19.91 12.37 18.68
CA LEU A 2 -18.72 12.08 17.87
C LEU A 2 -17.80 11.13 18.65
N LEU A 3 -17.70 9.88 18.21
CA LEU A 3 -16.70 8.94 18.68
C LEU A 3 -15.38 9.29 17.98
N GLY A 4 -14.55 10.08 18.66
CA GLY A 4 -13.18 10.32 18.26
C GLY A 4 -12.37 9.03 18.34
N THR A 5 -11.91 8.54 17.21
CA THR A 5 -10.93 7.46 17.12
C THR A 5 -9.58 8.00 17.60
N VAL A 6 -9.27 7.75 18.86
CA VAL A 6 -7.94 7.97 19.43
C VAL A 6 -6.99 6.96 18.79
N ALA A 7 -5.99 7.43 18.06
CA ALA A 7 -4.92 6.58 17.56
C ALA A 7 -4.25 5.86 18.74
N PRO A 8 -3.98 4.55 18.67
CA PRO A 8 -3.32 3.84 19.75
C PRO A 8 -1.91 4.41 19.93
N ALA A 9 -1.64 4.98 21.10
CA ALA A 9 -0.30 5.33 21.54
C ALA A 9 0.47 4.02 21.71
N VAL A 10 1.33 3.70 20.75
CA VAL A 10 2.22 2.55 20.90
C VAL A 10 3.51 3.02 21.57
N SER A 11 3.68 2.58 22.81
CA SER A 11 4.91 2.72 23.58
C SER A 11 5.96 1.80 22.96
N TYR A 12 7.11 2.36 22.53
CA TYR A 12 8.23 1.57 22.02
C TYR A 12 9.52 1.91 22.78
N ALA A 13 9.60 1.43 24.01
CA ALA A 13 10.88 1.11 24.64
C ALA A 13 11.12 -0.40 24.47
N GLN A 14 11.48 -0.82 23.26
CA GLN A 14 12.00 -2.16 23.02
C GLN A 14 13.26 -2.03 22.17
N GLU A 15 14.39 -1.95 22.87
CA GLU A 15 15.70 -2.26 22.32
C GLU A 15 15.71 -3.74 21.92
N ASP A 16 15.34 -4.03 20.68
CA ASP A 16 15.73 -5.30 20.05
C ASP A 16 17.24 -5.24 19.83
N LYS A 17 17.96 -5.82 20.79
CA LYS A 17 19.40 -6.05 20.77
C LYS A 17 19.73 -6.90 19.54
N LEU A 18 20.25 -6.25 18.52
CA LEU A 18 21.14 -6.95 17.58
C LEU A 18 22.34 -7.40 18.42
N GLU A 19 22.42 -8.70 18.72
CA GLU A 19 23.63 -9.31 19.30
C GLU A 19 24.73 -9.26 18.23
N ILE A 20 25.46 -8.16 18.23
CA ILE A 20 26.74 -8.05 17.54
C ILE A 20 27.78 -8.68 18.47
N VAL A 21 28.42 -9.74 17.99
CA VAL A 21 29.52 -10.42 18.68
C VAL A 21 30.55 -9.37 19.10
N GLN A 22 30.70 -9.16 20.42
CA GLN A 22 31.83 -8.43 20.97
C GLN A 22 33.06 -9.33 20.89
N GLY A 23 33.82 -9.21 19.81
CA GLY A 23 35.14 -9.81 19.68
C GLY A 23 36.14 -8.69 19.41
N ALA A 24 36.72 -8.12 20.47
CA ALA A 24 37.87 -7.24 20.37
C ALA A 24 38.97 -7.80 21.27
N GLU A 25 39.63 -8.84 20.79
CA GLU A 25 41.05 -9.06 21.09
C GLU A 25 41.83 -8.55 19.88
N GLU A 26 42.94 -7.85 20.13
CA GLU A 26 43.82 -7.27 19.11
C GLU A 26 44.34 -8.35 18.14
N THR A 27 43.60 -8.61 17.07
CA THR A 27 44.07 -9.39 15.94
C THR A 27 44.54 -8.43 14.86
N GLU A 28 45.84 -8.47 14.57
CA GLU A 28 46.50 -7.64 13.54
C GLU A 28 45.97 -7.91 12.11
N LYS A 29 45.05 -8.86 11.92
CA LYS A 29 44.45 -9.25 10.63
C LYS A 29 43.04 -9.81 10.81
N LEU A 30 42.11 -9.42 9.93
CA LEU A 30 40.77 -10.01 9.84
C LEU A 30 40.85 -11.46 9.36
N GLY A 31 40.26 -12.39 10.11
CA GLY A 31 40.11 -13.77 9.65
C GLY A 31 39.10 -13.88 8.50
N ILE A 32 39.32 -14.81 7.55
CA ILE A 32 38.37 -15.10 6.46
C ILE A 32 36.97 -15.46 7.02
N ASP A 33 36.93 -16.19 8.13
CA ASP A 33 35.69 -16.59 8.79
C ASP A 33 34.93 -15.39 9.38
N GLU A 34 35.62 -14.38 9.91
CA GLU A 34 35.02 -13.17 10.47
C GLU A 34 34.47 -12.26 9.36
N ALA A 35 35.20 -12.12 8.25
CA ALA A 35 34.73 -11.40 7.07
C ALA A 35 33.41 -12.00 6.54
N GLU A 36 33.33 -13.32 6.45
CA GLU A 36 32.11 -14.02 6.02
C GLU A 36 30.93 -13.82 7.00
N VAL A 37 31.18 -13.76 8.31
CA VAL A 37 30.15 -13.42 9.31
C VAL A 37 29.59 -12.02 9.07
N TYR A 38 30.47 -11.02 8.91
CA TYR A 38 30.04 -9.64 8.63
C TYR A 38 29.25 -9.53 7.32
N LYS A 39 29.65 -10.24 6.27
CA LYS A 39 28.93 -10.26 4.99
C LYS A 39 27.54 -10.90 5.10
N ARG A 40 27.38 -11.93 5.93
CA ARG A 40 26.05 -12.49 6.23
C ARG A 40 25.17 -11.49 6.97
N GLN A 41 25.73 -10.72 7.91
CA GLN A 41 25.00 -9.65 8.59
C GLN A 41 24.55 -8.57 7.61
N ILE A 42 25.43 -8.10 6.71
CA ILE A 42 25.07 -7.14 5.65
C ILE A 42 23.89 -7.66 4.83
N LYS A 43 23.95 -8.92 4.36
CA LYS A 43 22.86 -9.53 3.59
C LYS A 43 21.54 -9.60 4.38
N SER A 44 21.61 -9.89 5.68
CA SER A 44 20.43 -9.89 6.54
C SER A 44 19.78 -8.50 6.60
N ILE A 45 20.59 -7.46 6.84
CA ILE A 45 20.09 -6.08 6.92
C ILE A 45 19.56 -5.62 5.55
N GLN A 46 20.24 -5.96 4.45
CA GLN A 46 19.75 -5.69 3.09
C GLN A 46 18.38 -6.32 2.83
N ASN A 47 18.17 -7.58 3.24
CA ASN A 47 16.88 -8.24 3.08
C ASN A 47 15.77 -7.53 3.87
N GLU A 48 16.07 -7.06 5.09
CA GLU A 48 15.13 -6.30 5.90
C GLU A 48 14.77 -4.96 5.25
N VAL A 49 15.75 -4.23 4.69
CA VAL A 49 15.51 -2.95 4.01
C VAL A 49 14.77 -3.14 2.69
N ASN A 50 15.14 -4.15 1.90
CA ASN A 50 14.48 -4.46 0.63
C ASN A 50 13.04 -4.98 0.81
N SER A 51 12.66 -5.39 2.02
CA SER A 51 11.28 -5.72 2.36
C SER A 51 10.38 -4.49 2.61
N ILE A 52 10.98 -3.29 2.74
CA ILE A 52 10.24 -2.05 2.99
C ILE A 52 9.47 -1.64 1.73
N GLN A 53 8.18 -1.39 1.89
CA GLN A 53 7.34 -0.88 0.81
C GLN A 53 7.57 0.62 0.64
N VAL A 54 8.46 0.98 -0.28
CA VAL A 54 8.69 2.38 -0.67
C VAL A 54 7.66 2.86 -1.67
N LYS A 55 7.26 4.12 -1.56
CA LYS A 55 6.27 4.75 -2.44
C LYS A 55 6.79 6.05 -3.04
N ARG A 56 7.52 6.85 -2.26
CA ARG A 56 8.15 8.09 -2.74
C ARG A 56 9.47 7.81 -3.46
N GLU A 57 9.84 8.73 -4.34
CA GLU A 57 11.11 8.66 -5.06
C GLU A 57 12.31 8.87 -4.13
N ASP A 58 12.21 9.75 -3.13
CA ASP A 58 13.26 9.97 -2.12
C ASP A 58 13.52 8.71 -1.28
N GLU A 59 12.47 8.00 -0.85
CA GLU A 59 12.58 6.70 -0.17
C GLU A 59 13.25 5.64 -1.03
N LYS A 60 12.90 5.58 -2.32
CA LYS A 60 13.53 4.67 -3.25
C LYS A 60 15.02 4.98 -3.39
N GLN A 61 15.39 6.25 -3.52
CA GLN A 61 16.79 6.67 -3.53
C GLN A 61 17.51 6.30 -2.24
N MET A 62 16.86 6.40 -1.07
CA MET A 62 17.43 5.95 0.20
C MET A 62 17.68 4.43 0.22
N VAL A 63 16.76 3.62 -0.29
CA VAL A 63 16.94 2.15 -0.40
C VAL A 63 18.00 1.78 -1.44
N ASP A 64 18.02 2.44 -2.59
CA ASP A 64 19.02 2.20 -3.62
C ASP A 64 20.42 2.55 -3.09
N LYS A 65 20.56 3.70 -2.41
CA LYS A 65 21.83 4.10 -1.78
C LYS A 65 22.22 3.19 -0.61
N PHE A 66 21.24 2.69 0.15
CA PHE A 66 21.47 1.67 1.17
C PHE A 66 22.14 0.43 0.55
N ASN A 67 21.60 -0.06 -0.56
CA ASN A 67 22.12 -1.25 -1.25
C ASN A 67 23.52 -1.01 -1.81
N GLU A 68 23.76 0.15 -2.44
CA GLU A 68 25.09 0.55 -2.92
C GLU A 68 26.11 0.61 -1.78
N THR A 69 25.77 1.30 -0.68
CA THR A 69 26.64 1.46 0.49
C THR A 69 26.95 0.12 1.15
N SER A 70 25.97 -0.78 1.20
CA SER A 70 26.14 -2.14 1.73
C SER A 70 27.13 -2.96 0.91
N LEU A 71 27.10 -2.84 -0.41
CA LEU A 71 28.07 -3.49 -1.30
C LEU A 71 29.46 -2.89 -1.12
N GLU A 72 29.57 -1.57 -1.04
CA GLU A 72 30.85 -0.89 -0.79
C GLU A 72 31.48 -1.32 0.54
N ILE A 73 30.67 -1.44 1.61
CA ILE A 73 31.16 -1.95 2.90
C ILE A 73 31.61 -3.40 2.77
N SER A 74 30.86 -4.25 2.05
CA SER A 74 31.25 -5.64 1.81
C SER A 74 32.58 -5.73 1.06
N ASP A 75 32.77 -4.94 0.01
CA ASP A 75 33.99 -4.95 -0.80
C ASP A 75 35.20 -4.49 0.03
N LYS A 76 35.03 -3.47 0.88
CA LYS A 76 36.08 -2.99 1.78
C LYS A 76 36.43 -4.01 2.88
N ILE A 77 35.46 -4.78 3.37
CA ILE A 77 35.71 -5.90 4.29
C ILE A 77 36.55 -6.98 3.59
N ASP A 78 36.21 -7.34 2.34
CA ASP A 78 36.98 -8.31 1.55
C ASP A 78 38.43 -7.81 1.33
N GLN A 79 38.61 -6.54 0.95
CA GLN A 79 39.94 -5.92 0.78
C GLN A 79 40.76 -5.95 2.08
N THR A 80 40.11 -5.70 3.21
CA THR A 80 40.72 -5.75 4.54
C THR A 80 41.16 -7.18 4.89
N ALA A 81 40.34 -8.20 4.56
CA ALA A 81 40.66 -9.61 4.80
C ALA A 81 41.86 -10.11 3.97
N VAL A 82 42.02 -9.63 2.73
CA VAL A 82 43.13 -10.04 1.85
C VAL A 82 44.39 -9.18 2.00
N GLY A 83 44.36 -8.13 2.83
CA GLY A 83 45.50 -7.24 3.09
C GLY A 83 45.92 -6.39 1.88
N MET A 84 44.98 -6.03 1.00
CA MET A 84 45.25 -5.21 -0.18
C MET A 84 45.03 -3.71 0.10
N GLY A 85 46.11 -2.92 -0.02
CA GLY A 85 46.07 -1.44 -0.01
C GLY A 85 45.99 -0.82 1.40
N VAL A 86 46.91 0.09 1.75
CA VAL A 86 47.03 0.63 3.12
C VAL A 86 46.26 1.95 3.31
N ALA A 87 45.76 2.58 2.23
CA ALA A 87 45.20 3.93 2.28
C ALA A 87 43.66 3.99 2.34
N ASP A 88 42.96 2.93 1.90
CA ASP A 88 41.49 2.94 1.73
C ASP A 88 40.76 1.81 2.50
N ILE A 89 41.46 1.08 3.37
CA ILE A 89 40.88 -0.02 4.17
C ILE A 89 40.24 0.49 5.46
N TYR A 90 39.25 -0.26 5.95
CA TYR A 90 38.69 -0.01 7.27
C TYR A 90 39.67 -0.41 8.36
N ASP A 91 39.71 0.39 9.43
CA ASP A 91 40.20 -0.13 10.69
C ASP A 91 39.31 -1.29 11.14
N LEU A 92 39.92 -2.42 11.51
CA LEU A 92 39.23 -3.64 11.92
C LEU A 92 38.26 -3.37 13.07
N SER A 93 38.68 -2.52 14.01
CA SER A 93 37.87 -2.14 15.17
C SER A 93 36.61 -1.37 14.79
N SER A 94 36.56 -0.78 13.58
CA SER A 94 35.47 0.06 13.10
C SER A 94 34.38 -0.72 12.34
N ILE A 95 34.68 -1.91 11.84
CA ILE A 95 33.74 -2.71 11.02
C ILE A 95 32.42 -2.97 11.75
N PRO A 96 32.39 -3.42 13.03
CA PRO A 96 31.13 -3.67 13.74
C PRO A 96 30.25 -2.42 13.85
N GLN A 97 30.84 -1.25 14.09
CA GLN A 97 30.10 0.01 14.24
C GLN A 97 29.59 0.52 12.89
N ARG A 98 30.29 0.26 11.79
CA ARG A 98 29.78 0.54 10.43
C ARG A 98 28.54 -0.29 10.12
N LEU A 99 28.55 -1.57 10.47
CA LEU A 99 27.39 -2.45 10.32
C LEU A 99 26.22 -2.03 11.21
N LEU A 100 26.50 -1.60 12.44
CA LEU A 100 25.48 -1.08 13.34
C LEU A 100 24.86 0.22 12.80
N LEU A 101 25.69 1.15 12.31
CA LEU A 101 25.23 2.39 11.69
C LEU A 101 24.40 2.10 10.44
N LEU A 102 24.84 1.18 9.58
CA LEU A 102 24.08 0.71 8.42
C LEU A 102 22.71 0.16 8.86
N GLY A 103 22.67 -0.74 9.85
CA GLY A 103 21.40 -1.25 10.41
C GLY A 103 20.50 -0.14 10.96
N ARG A 104 21.07 0.90 11.59
CA ARG A 104 20.32 2.08 12.05
C ARG A 104 19.76 2.89 10.88
N MET A 105 20.48 3.01 9.76
CA MET A 105 19.93 3.65 8.55
C MET A 105 18.75 2.87 7.98
N GLY A 106 18.82 1.53 7.97
CA GLY A 106 17.67 0.70 7.59
C GLY A 106 16.43 0.94 8.46
N ARG A 107 16.64 1.08 9.79
CA ARG A 107 15.58 1.46 10.73
C ARG A 107 15.05 2.89 10.49
N ALA A 108 15.92 3.85 10.18
CA ALA A 108 15.53 5.22 9.85
C ALA A 108 14.71 5.29 8.55
N ILE A 109 15.06 4.51 7.53
CA ILE A 109 14.25 4.38 6.29
C ILE A 109 12.86 3.84 6.64
N ARG A 110 12.78 2.79 7.46
CA ARG A 110 11.48 2.27 7.93
C ARG A 110 10.68 3.31 8.72
N PHE A 111 11.35 4.10 9.56
CA PHE A 111 10.69 5.19 10.29
C PHE A 111 10.12 6.24 9.34
N ALA A 112 10.88 6.66 8.33
CA ALA A 112 10.43 7.60 7.31
C ALA A 112 9.19 7.08 6.54
N THR A 113 9.18 5.79 6.19
CA THR A 113 8.10 5.19 5.38
C THR A 113 6.83 4.86 6.18
N THR A 114 6.93 4.79 7.51
CA THR A 114 5.82 4.38 8.39
C THR A 114 5.29 5.52 9.27
N GLN A 115 6.16 6.22 9.99
CA GLN A 115 5.77 7.19 11.02
C GLN A 115 5.61 8.61 10.46
N LEU A 116 6.38 8.96 9.43
CA LEU A 116 6.32 10.30 8.82
C LEU A 116 5.31 10.40 7.67
N ARG A 117 4.54 9.34 7.43
CA ARG A 117 3.63 9.17 6.29
C ARG A 117 2.73 10.39 5.98
N TYR A 118 2.24 11.07 7.00
CA TYR A 118 1.33 12.22 6.83
C TYR A 118 1.99 13.56 7.15
N LYS A 119 3.31 13.57 7.41
CA LYS A 119 4.05 14.79 7.69
C LYS A 119 4.29 15.58 6.41
N VAL A 120 4.53 16.88 6.59
CA VAL A 120 4.97 17.77 5.52
C VAL A 120 6.29 17.31 4.90
N ASP A 121 6.54 17.65 3.64
CA ASP A 121 7.75 17.24 2.90
C ASP A 121 9.05 17.67 3.58
N ALA A 122 9.04 18.76 4.37
CA ALA A 122 10.18 19.18 5.15
C ALA A 122 10.67 18.10 6.14
N ALA A 123 9.76 17.32 6.74
CA ALA A 123 10.14 16.22 7.62
C ALA A 123 10.82 15.07 6.84
N HIS A 124 10.35 14.80 5.61
CA HIS A 124 10.95 13.80 4.73
C HIS A 124 12.32 14.23 4.21
N ALA A 125 12.51 15.51 3.90
CA ALA A 125 13.81 16.04 3.49
C ALA A 125 14.85 15.95 4.62
N GLU A 126 14.46 16.31 5.84
CA GLU A 126 15.38 16.29 6.99
C GLU A 126 15.79 14.86 7.40
N ILE A 127 14.86 13.89 7.37
CA ILE A 127 15.24 12.48 7.62
C ILE A 127 16.10 11.92 6.48
N ALA A 128 15.85 12.32 5.24
CA ALA A 128 16.65 11.89 4.09
C ALA A 128 18.10 12.41 4.22
N GLU A 129 18.29 13.66 4.64
CA GLU A 129 19.63 14.22 4.91
C GLU A 129 20.37 13.41 5.97
N TYR A 130 19.70 13.05 7.08
CA TYR A 130 20.27 12.17 8.10
C TYR A 130 20.61 10.78 7.56
N ILE A 131 19.77 10.20 6.70
CA ILE A 131 20.03 8.87 6.15
C ILE A 131 21.21 8.90 5.17
N PHE A 132 21.26 9.87 4.26
CA PHE A 132 22.36 10.02 3.31
C PHE A 132 23.68 10.36 4.00
N GLY A 133 23.66 11.22 5.01
CA GLY A 133 24.84 11.51 5.84
C GLY A 133 25.36 10.26 6.55
N GLY A 134 24.47 9.43 7.10
CA GLY A 134 24.83 8.16 7.72
C GLY A 134 25.48 7.18 6.74
N PHE A 135 25.05 7.13 5.48
CA PHE A 135 25.71 6.31 4.45
C PHE A 135 27.15 6.78 4.16
N VAL A 136 27.36 8.10 4.05
CA VAL A 136 28.70 8.65 3.83
C VAL A 136 29.63 8.31 5.00
N ILE A 137 29.13 8.41 6.22
CA ILE A 137 29.90 8.06 7.43
C ILE A 137 30.21 6.55 7.45
N ALA A 138 29.21 5.70 7.19
CA ALA A 138 29.37 4.25 7.22
C ALA A 138 30.36 3.73 6.16
N ALA A 139 30.32 4.29 4.95
CA ALA A 139 31.21 3.90 3.85
C ALA A 139 32.63 4.48 3.97
N SER A 140 32.81 5.65 4.59
CA SER A 140 34.10 6.35 4.58
C SER A 140 35.10 5.73 5.56
N PRO A 141 36.30 5.32 5.11
CA PRO A 141 37.31 4.73 6.00
C PRO A 141 37.89 5.72 7.01
N PHE A 142 37.67 7.03 6.80
CA PHE A 142 38.25 8.10 7.62
C PHE A 142 37.44 8.45 8.86
N HIS A 143 36.18 8.02 8.95
CA HIS A 143 35.38 8.26 10.16
C HIS A 143 35.74 7.28 11.27
N THR A 144 35.85 7.81 12.49
CA THR A 144 36.21 7.03 13.67
C THR A 144 34.99 6.30 14.26
N VAL A 145 35.26 5.34 15.15
CA VAL A 145 34.24 4.67 15.97
C VAL A 145 33.40 5.68 16.76
N GLU A 146 34.01 6.76 17.26
CA GLU A 146 33.30 7.76 18.04
C GLU A 146 32.38 8.61 17.17
N ASP A 147 32.83 9.02 15.98
CA ASP A 147 31.99 9.77 15.03
C ASP A 147 30.70 9.02 14.70
N MET A 148 30.81 7.70 14.45
CA MET A 148 29.65 6.84 14.19
C MET A 148 28.69 6.76 15.39
N LYS A 149 29.22 6.64 16.61
CA LYS A 149 28.39 6.59 17.83
C LYS A 149 27.65 7.91 18.07
N VAL A 150 28.36 9.03 17.93
CA VAL A 150 27.78 10.37 18.05
C VAL A 150 26.67 10.54 17.00
N TYR A 151 26.91 10.12 15.76
CA TYR A 151 25.91 10.20 14.70
C TYR A 151 24.66 9.38 15.01
N MET A 152 24.84 8.11 15.42
CA MET A 152 23.72 7.23 15.79
C MET A 152 22.88 7.77 16.95
N ALA A 153 23.50 8.47 17.90
CA ALA A 153 22.80 9.05 19.05
C ALA A 153 21.86 10.21 18.65
N GLN A 154 22.09 10.86 17.51
CA GLN A 154 21.26 11.96 17.02
C GLN A 154 19.86 11.48 16.57
N PHE A 155 19.73 10.20 16.19
CA PHE A 155 18.49 9.67 15.61
C PHE A 155 17.28 9.83 16.52
N GLU A 156 17.43 9.62 17.83
CA GLU A 156 16.31 9.68 18.77
C GLU A 156 15.77 11.11 18.89
N ALA A 157 16.67 12.08 19.05
CA ALA A 157 16.31 13.50 19.10
C ALA A 157 15.69 13.97 17.77
N LEU A 158 16.26 13.53 16.64
CA LEU A 158 15.72 13.80 15.32
C LEU A 158 14.33 13.20 15.16
N SER A 159 14.13 11.94 15.55
CA SER A 159 12.83 11.26 15.44
C SER A 159 11.74 12.00 16.21
N GLN A 160 12.00 12.41 17.45
CA GLN A 160 11.06 13.21 18.24
C GLN A 160 10.77 14.57 17.58
N LYS A 161 11.82 15.23 17.06
CA LYS A 161 11.66 16.48 16.31
C LYS A 161 10.75 16.28 15.10
N LEU A 162 10.99 15.27 14.27
CA LEU A 162 10.22 15.02 13.05
C LEU A 162 8.76 14.63 13.34
N LEU A 163 8.51 13.91 14.43
CA LEU A 163 7.14 13.63 14.88
C LEU A 163 6.38 14.90 15.29
N SER A 164 7.09 15.92 15.76
CA SER A 164 6.51 17.21 16.13
C SER A 164 6.20 18.13 14.94
N TYR A 165 6.68 17.80 13.73
CA TYR A 165 6.30 18.56 12.53
C TYR A 165 4.78 18.48 12.32
N PRO A 166 4.16 19.53 11.76
CA PRO A 166 2.75 19.46 11.40
C PRO A 166 2.52 18.38 10.34
N ASP A 167 1.35 17.76 10.41
CA ASP A 167 0.85 16.94 9.31
C ASP A 167 0.51 17.84 8.12
N ALA A 168 0.49 17.27 6.91
CA ALA A 168 0.06 17.96 5.71
C ALA A 168 -1.37 18.51 5.90
N GLY A 169 -1.55 19.80 5.62
CA GLY A 169 -2.83 20.47 5.76
C GLY A 169 -3.87 19.94 4.76
N LEU A 170 -5.14 20.09 5.08
CA LEU A 170 -6.24 19.64 4.22
C LEU A 170 -6.25 20.32 2.84
N ASN A 171 -5.76 21.56 2.75
CA ASN A 171 -5.68 22.33 1.52
C ASN A 171 -4.34 22.16 0.79
N ASP A 172 -3.39 21.43 1.38
CA ASP A 172 -2.11 21.15 0.73
C ASP A 172 -2.30 20.04 -0.31
N THR A 173 -1.43 20.04 -1.32
CA THR A 173 -1.39 18.97 -2.32
C THR A 173 -1.19 17.62 -1.62
N ALA A 174 -2.02 16.63 -1.95
CA ALA A 174 -1.96 15.32 -1.34
C ALA A 174 -0.63 14.63 -1.64
N ASN A 175 0.10 14.31 -0.57
CA ASN A 175 1.32 13.52 -0.67
C ASN A 175 1.02 12.11 -1.20
N ILE A 176 2.06 11.40 -1.65
CA ILE A 176 1.90 10.07 -2.27
C ILE A 176 1.27 9.05 -1.33
N TYR A 177 1.40 9.23 -0.02
CA TYR A 177 0.92 8.27 0.95
C TYR A 177 -0.57 8.39 1.20
N VAL A 178 -1.09 9.62 1.28
CA VAL A 178 -2.53 9.91 1.32
C VAL A 178 -3.20 9.29 0.09
N ARG A 179 -2.58 9.46 -1.09
CA ARG A 179 -3.04 8.81 -2.33
C ARG A 179 -2.98 7.28 -2.25
N SER A 180 -1.96 6.75 -1.59
CA SER A 180 -1.81 5.30 -1.46
C SER A 180 -2.81 4.65 -0.50
N ASP A 181 -3.33 5.39 0.50
CA ASP A 181 -4.46 4.88 1.30
C ASP A 181 -5.69 4.67 0.43
N LEU A 182 -5.98 5.62 -0.45
CA LEU A 182 -7.05 5.48 -1.42
C LEU A 182 -6.80 4.31 -2.37
N ASP A 183 -5.56 4.06 -2.80
CA ASP A 183 -5.25 2.88 -3.63
C ASP A 183 -5.54 1.58 -2.92
N HIS A 184 -5.20 1.48 -1.64
CA HIS A 184 -5.47 0.30 -0.84
C HIS A 184 -6.98 0.08 -0.71
N LYS A 185 -7.76 1.14 -0.44
CA LYS A 185 -9.23 1.07 -0.44
C LYS A 185 -9.78 0.63 -1.81
N LEU A 186 -9.29 1.20 -2.91
CA LEU A 186 -9.70 0.85 -4.27
C LEU A 186 -9.38 -0.62 -4.60
N ALA A 187 -8.21 -1.11 -4.22
CA ALA A 187 -7.82 -2.50 -4.41
C ALA A 187 -8.75 -3.45 -3.65
N LYS A 188 -9.08 -3.13 -2.39
CA LYS A 188 -10.05 -3.88 -1.58
C LYS A 188 -11.45 -3.84 -2.22
N ALA A 189 -11.93 -2.67 -2.63
CA ALA A 189 -13.24 -2.53 -3.28
C ALA A 189 -13.35 -3.37 -4.56
N ARG A 190 -12.29 -3.40 -5.38
CA ARG A 190 -12.23 -4.23 -6.61
C ARG A 190 -12.30 -5.72 -6.32
N SER A 191 -11.78 -6.17 -5.18
CA SER A 191 -11.75 -7.59 -4.85
C SER A 191 -13.10 -8.10 -4.30
N LEU A 192 -13.97 -7.22 -3.77
CA LEU A 192 -15.26 -7.57 -3.17
C LEU A 192 -16.14 -8.47 -4.04
N LYS A 193 -16.14 -8.25 -5.37
CA LYS A 193 -16.93 -9.05 -6.34
C LYS A 193 -16.63 -10.54 -6.35
N TYR A 194 -15.47 -10.94 -5.83
CA TYR A 194 -15.03 -12.33 -5.77
C TYR A 194 -15.42 -13.04 -4.46
N HIS A 195 -15.69 -12.29 -3.40
CA HIS A 195 -16.00 -12.83 -2.07
C HIS A 195 -17.34 -12.28 -1.56
N GLU A 196 -17.35 -11.09 -0.95
CA GLU A 196 -18.53 -10.50 -0.29
C GLU A 196 -19.70 -10.25 -1.25
N LEU A 197 -19.43 -9.78 -2.47
CA LEU A 197 -20.45 -9.50 -3.49
C LEU A 197 -20.63 -10.64 -4.50
N LYS A 198 -20.15 -11.85 -4.19
CA LYS A 198 -20.22 -13.00 -5.11
C LYS A 198 -21.65 -13.35 -5.53
N ASN A 199 -22.61 -13.18 -4.62
CA ASN A 199 -24.02 -13.51 -4.83
C ASN A 199 -24.88 -12.31 -5.24
N MET A 200 -24.32 -11.11 -5.30
CA MET A 200 -25.04 -9.91 -5.73
C MET A 200 -25.30 -9.92 -7.23
N SER A 201 -26.31 -9.16 -7.66
CA SER A 201 -26.65 -9.00 -9.06
C SER A 201 -25.52 -8.33 -9.84
N GLY A 202 -25.51 -8.50 -11.16
CA GLY A 202 -24.59 -7.78 -12.04
C GLY A 202 -24.77 -6.27 -11.93
N ALA A 203 -26.00 -5.77 -11.74
CA ALA A 203 -26.29 -4.35 -11.65
C ALA A 203 -25.64 -3.69 -10.43
N VAL A 204 -25.66 -4.35 -9.27
CA VAL A 204 -24.99 -3.87 -8.05
C VAL A 204 -23.48 -3.77 -8.27
N ILE A 205 -22.89 -4.79 -8.89
CA ILE A 205 -21.45 -4.86 -9.16
C ILE A 205 -21.04 -3.81 -10.20
N ASP A 206 -21.83 -3.62 -11.25
CA ASP A 206 -21.57 -2.64 -12.30
C ASP A 206 -21.64 -1.22 -11.75
N LYS A 207 -22.60 -0.92 -10.86
CA LYS A 207 -22.69 0.37 -10.15
C LYS A 207 -21.43 0.64 -9.33
N LEU A 208 -20.98 -0.34 -8.53
CA LEU A 208 -19.75 -0.20 -7.75
C LEU A 208 -18.52 -0.04 -8.66
N ASN A 209 -18.43 -0.79 -9.75
CA ASN A 209 -17.32 -0.68 -10.70
C ASN A 209 -17.26 0.69 -11.39
N ALA A 210 -18.42 1.29 -11.69
CA ALA A 210 -18.49 2.65 -12.24
C ALA A 210 -17.93 3.68 -11.24
N GLU A 211 -18.34 3.59 -9.97
CA GLU A 211 -17.79 4.46 -8.91
C GLU A 211 -16.28 4.26 -8.72
N ILE A 212 -15.81 3.01 -8.68
CA ILE A 212 -14.37 2.70 -8.63
C ILE A 212 -13.62 3.33 -9.81
N HIS A 213 -14.19 3.29 -11.01
CA HIS A 213 -13.57 3.85 -12.21
C HIS A 213 -13.42 5.38 -12.09
N GLU A 214 -14.50 6.08 -11.78
CA GLU A 214 -14.49 7.55 -11.61
C GLU A 214 -13.52 8.00 -10.53
N ILE A 215 -13.51 7.31 -9.37
CA ILE A 215 -12.59 7.60 -8.28
C ILE A 215 -11.13 7.36 -8.68
N THR A 216 -10.87 6.30 -9.46
CA THR A 216 -9.53 6.03 -10.00
C THR A 216 -9.06 7.17 -10.92
N LEU A 217 -9.94 7.69 -11.78
CA LEU A 217 -9.61 8.80 -12.67
C LEU A 217 -9.31 10.09 -11.91
N MET A 218 -10.13 10.44 -10.90
CA MET A 218 -9.90 11.63 -10.08
C MET A 218 -8.60 11.52 -9.27
N ARG A 219 -8.33 10.35 -8.67
CA ARG A 219 -7.09 10.08 -7.93
C ARG A 219 -5.82 10.29 -8.75
N LEU A 220 -5.85 10.08 -10.06
CA LEU A 220 -4.67 10.22 -10.94
C LEU A 220 -4.29 11.68 -11.21
N ARG A 221 -5.11 12.65 -10.81
CA ARG A 221 -4.82 14.07 -11.02
C ARG A 221 -3.71 14.53 -10.06
N PRO A 222 -2.65 15.19 -10.55
CA PRO A 222 -1.44 15.45 -9.76
C PRO A 222 -1.61 16.51 -8.67
N GLN A 223 -2.60 17.41 -8.79
CA GLN A 223 -2.77 18.58 -7.90
C GLN A 223 -3.94 18.46 -6.92
N GLU A 224 -4.54 17.27 -6.77
CA GLU A 224 -5.59 17.03 -5.77
C GLU A 224 -5.05 17.28 -4.36
N THR A 225 -5.85 17.96 -3.56
CA THR A 225 -5.59 18.28 -2.16
C THR A 225 -5.81 17.07 -1.25
N VAL A 226 -5.26 17.11 -0.03
CA VAL A 226 -5.50 16.08 0.99
C VAL A 226 -7.00 15.92 1.26
N ALA A 227 -7.75 17.02 1.35
CA ALA A 227 -9.20 17.00 1.55
C ALA A 227 -9.95 16.28 0.42
N GLU A 228 -9.62 16.57 -0.84
CA GLU A 228 -10.26 15.94 -2.00
C GLU A 228 -10.01 14.43 -2.00
N ILE A 229 -8.78 13.98 -1.71
CA ILE A 229 -8.48 12.54 -1.63
C ILE A 229 -9.26 11.84 -0.50
N TYR A 230 -9.45 12.50 0.65
CA TYR A 230 -10.29 11.96 1.72
C TYR A 230 -11.76 11.89 1.33
N GLN A 231 -12.30 12.93 0.67
CA GLN A 231 -13.66 12.90 0.13
C GLN A 231 -13.87 11.77 -0.88
N LEU A 232 -12.87 11.51 -1.74
CA LEU A 232 -12.88 10.36 -2.64
C LEU A 232 -12.89 9.03 -1.87
N GLY A 233 -12.14 8.94 -0.78
CA GLY A 233 -12.16 7.81 0.13
C GLY A 233 -13.54 7.57 0.75
N ASP A 234 -14.17 8.62 1.26
CA ASP A 234 -15.51 8.54 1.86
C ASP A 234 -16.57 8.16 0.83
N ARG A 235 -16.49 8.72 -0.40
CA ARG A 235 -17.35 8.34 -1.52
C ARG A 235 -17.21 6.86 -1.89
N LEU A 236 -15.97 6.34 -1.89
CA LEU A 236 -15.73 4.92 -2.13
C LEU A 236 -16.32 4.04 -1.02
N ASP A 237 -16.13 4.43 0.25
CA ASP A 237 -16.67 3.70 1.40
C ASP A 237 -18.21 3.68 1.37
N GLN A 238 -18.84 4.79 0.98
CA GLN A 238 -20.29 4.84 0.75
C GLN A 238 -20.72 3.90 -0.39
N ALA A 239 -20.04 3.92 -1.54
CA ALA A 239 -20.38 3.04 -2.66
C ALA A 239 -20.24 1.55 -2.29
N VAL A 240 -19.21 1.20 -1.51
CA VAL A 240 -19.03 -0.15 -0.96
C VAL A 240 -20.15 -0.50 0.01
N PHE A 241 -20.50 0.41 0.91
CA PHE A 241 -21.60 0.21 1.86
C PHE A 241 -22.93 -0.03 1.15
N GLU A 242 -23.25 0.76 0.12
CA GLU A 242 -24.45 0.59 -0.70
C GLU A 242 -24.46 -0.78 -1.40
N ALA A 243 -23.31 -1.22 -1.92
CA ALA A 243 -23.21 -2.51 -2.59
C ALA A 243 -23.39 -3.69 -1.63
N LEU A 244 -22.81 -3.62 -0.43
CA LEU A 244 -22.90 -4.67 0.59
C LEU A 244 -24.30 -4.81 1.18
N ASN A 245 -25.03 -3.70 1.32
CA ASN A 245 -26.38 -3.68 1.89
C ASN A 245 -27.49 -3.75 0.81
N SER A 246 -27.13 -3.97 -0.45
CA SER A 246 -28.13 -4.13 -1.51
C SER A 246 -28.91 -5.42 -1.33
N GLU A 247 -30.24 -5.34 -1.45
CA GLU A 247 -31.13 -6.50 -1.48
C GLU A 247 -31.23 -7.14 -2.89
N ASP A 248 -30.54 -6.58 -3.88
CA ASP A 248 -30.55 -7.09 -5.25
C ASP A 248 -29.51 -8.20 -5.47
N TYR A 249 -29.95 -9.43 -5.20
CA TYR A 249 -29.17 -10.63 -5.40
C TYR A 249 -29.23 -11.14 -6.84
N ARG A 250 -28.29 -12.03 -7.17
CA ARG A 250 -28.34 -12.80 -8.41
C ARG A 250 -29.60 -13.66 -8.42
N ALA A 251 -30.40 -13.53 -9.48
CA ALA A 251 -31.60 -14.32 -9.71
C ALA A 251 -31.30 -15.83 -9.65
N THR A 252 -32.11 -16.52 -8.88
CA THR A 252 -32.14 -17.98 -8.75
C THR A 252 -32.64 -18.64 -10.04
N LYS A 253 -32.42 -19.95 -10.16
CA LYS A 253 -32.88 -20.71 -11.34
C LYS A 253 -34.40 -20.65 -11.51
N THR A 254 -35.14 -20.64 -10.40
CA THR A 254 -36.61 -20.57 -10.40
C THR A 254 -37.10 -19.21 -10.89
N GLU A 255 -36.55 -18.12 -10.37
CA GLU A 255 -36.89 -16.76 -10.83
C GLU A 255 -36.60 -16.58 -12.33
N ILE A 256 -35.44 -17.06 -12.79
CA ILE A 256 -35.09 -17.05 -14.22
C ILE A 256 -36.11 -17.83 -15.06
N GLN A 257 -36.55 -18.99 -14.58
CA GLN A 257 -37.55 -19.79 -15.28
C GLN A 257 -38.91 -19.09 -15.33
N THR A 258 -39.37 -18.51 -14.22
CA THR A 258 -40.63 -17.75 -14.19
C THR A 258 -40.60 -16.54 -15.14
N LEU A 259 -39.48 -15.83 -15.20
CA LEU A 259 -39.30 -14.72 -16.14
C LEU A 259 -39.34 -15.21 -17.60
N ARG A 260 -38.71 -16.34 -17.91
CA ARG A 260 -38.76 -16.95 -19.26
C ARG A 260 -40.18 -17.32 -19.66
N GLU A 261 -40.96 -17.90 -18.75
CA GLU A 261 -42.35 -18.27 -19.00
C GLU A 261 -43.23 -17.06 -19.25
N ALA A 262 -43.13 -16.04 -18.39
CA ALA A 262 -43.84 -14.77 -18.56
C ALA A 262 -43.48 -14.09 -19.89
N MET A 263 -42.19 -14.01 -20.21
CA MET A 263 -41.69 -13.46 -21.48
C MET A 263 -42.23 -14.26 -22.69
N ASN A 264 -42.23 -15.59 -22.62
CA ASN A 264 -42.72 -16.45 -23.70
C ASN A 264 -44.24 -16.27 -23.92
N LYS A 265 -45.02 -16.12 -22.84
CA LYS A 265 -46.44 -15.79 -22.94
C LYS A 265 -46.63 -14.44 -23.66
N ALA A 266 -45.83 -13.44 -23.30
CA ALA A 266 -45.88 -12.13 -23.95
C ALA A 266 -45.49 -12.18 -25.44
N ILE A 267 -44.47 -12.96 -25.80
CA ILE A 267 -44.09 -13.17 -27.20
C ILE A 267 -45.24 -13.81 -27.99
N ARG A 268 -45.97 -14.79 -27.42
CA ARG A 268 -47.13 -15.41 -28.07
C ARG A 268 -48.25 -14.38 -28.26
N ALA A 269 -48.59 -13.59 -27.24
CA ALA A 269 -49.61 -12.54 -27.36
C ALA A 269 -49.27 -11.53 -28.47
N ARG A 270 -47.99 -11.14 -28.59
CA ARG A 270 -47.52 -10.29 -29.70
C ARG A 270 -47.70 -10.94 -31.07
N ARG A 271 -47.45 -12.25 -31.19
CA ARG A 271 -47.72 -13.01 -32.42
C ARG A 271 -49.21 -13.10 -32.75
N HIS A 272 -50.07 -13.07 -31.73
CA HIS A 272 -51.53 -13.09 -31.87
C HIS A 272 -52.18 -11.71 -32.00
N GLY A 273 -51.40 -10.64 -32.19
CA GLY A 273 -51.92 -9.32 -32.58
C GLY A 273 -51.77 -8.21 -31.54
N ASP A 274 -51.16 -8.45 -30.38
CA ASP A 274 -50.85 -7.36 -29.44
C ASP A 274 -49.74 -6.45 -30.00
N LYS A 275 -50.12 -5.24 -30.42
CA LYS A 275 -49.21 -4.24 -31.03
C LYS A 275 -48.67 -3.21 -30.04
N ARG A 276 -48.95 -3.35 -28.74
CA ARG A 276 -48.49 -2.39 -27.71
C ARG A 276 -46.95 -2.33 -27.69
N ALA A 277 -46.40 -1.15 -27.89
CA ALA A 277 -44.94 -0.94 -27.92
C ALA A 277 -44.27 -1.29 -26.58
N GLU A 278 -44.98 -1.10 -25.48
CA GLU A 278 -44.53 -1.38 -24.11
C GLU A 278 -44.24 -2.87 -23.89
N VAL A 279 -45.07 -3.75 -24.44
CA VAL A 279 -44.86 -5.21 -24.41
C VAL A 279 -43.57 -5.58 -25.15
N GLY A 280 -43.33 -4.94 -26.30
CA GLY A 280 -42.08 -5.12 -27.06
C GLY A 280 -40.84 -4.71 -26.26
N LYS A 281 -40.87 -3.51 -25.66
CA LYS A 281 -39.77 -3.00 -24.82
C LYS A 281 -39.52 -3.89 -23.60
N ALA A 282 -40.58 -4.39 -22.95
CA ALA A 282 -40.46 -5.30 -21.81
C ALA A 282 -39.82 -6.65 -22.20
N ILE A 283 -40.19 -7.20 -23.37
CA ILE A 283 -39.55 -8.40 -23.93
C ILE A 283 -38.06 -8.17 -24.18
N ASP A 284 -37.70 -7.05 -24.79
CA ASP A 284 -36.29 -6.75 -25.09
C ASP A 284 -35.47 -6.54 -23.81
N ARG A 285 -36.04 -5.86 -22.81
CA ARG A 285 -35.43 -5.71 -21.48
C ARG A 285 -35.26 -7.05 -20.77
N ALA A 286 -36.25 -7.94 -20.84
CA ALA A 286 -36.16 -9.29 -20.27
C ALA A 286 -35.07 -10.13 -20.95
N LYS A 287 -34.95 -10.05 -22.29
CA LYS A 287 -33.86 -10.71 -23.03
C LYS A 287 -32.49 -10.19 -22.60
N GLN A 288 -32.34 -8.87 -22.47
CA GLN A 288 -31.09 -8.26 -22.00
C GLN A 288 -30.74 -8.73 -20.59
N GLU A 289 -31.71 -8.77 -19.67
CA GLU A 289 -31.50 -9.24 -18.30
C GLU A 289 -31.10 -10.71 -18.26
N LEU A 290 -31.79 -11.57 -19.02
CA LEU A 290 -31.50 -13.00 -19.13
C LEU A 290 -30.17 -13.29 -19.83
N ALA A 291 -29.63 -12.36 -20.62
CA ALA A 291 -28.32 -12.49 -21.25
C ALA A 291 -27.16 -12.18 -20.30
N LYS A 292 -27.42 -11.53 -19.15
CA LYS A 292 -26.37 -11.23 -18.16
C LYS A 292 -25.87 -12.49 -17.48
N ILE A 293 -24.59 -12.50 -17.12
CA ILE A 293 -23.97 -13.58 -16.34
C ILE A 293 -24.62 -13.70 -14.95
N ARG A 294 -24.98 -12.54 -14.36
CA ARG A 294 -25.63 -12.42 -13.05
C ARG A 294 -26.93 -11.60 -13.20
N PRO A 295 -28.02 -12.20 -13.69
CA PRO A 295 -29.30 -11.52 -13.77
C PRO A 295 -29.73 -11.08 -12.36
N SER A 296 -30.42 -9.95 -12.26
CA SER A 296 -30.96 -9.40 -11.02
C SER A 296 -32.27 -10.10 -10.65
N SER A 297 -32.39 -10.51 -9.38
CA SER A 297 -33.64 -11.05 -8.81
C SER A 297 -34.73 -9.98 -8.81
N VAL A 298 -34.40 -8.76 -8.37
CA VAL A 298 -35.35 -7.63 -8.29
C VAL A 298 -35.89 -7.26 -9.66
N ILE A 299 -35.01 -7.11 -10.67
CA ILE A 299 -35.43 -6.78 -12.04
C ILE A 299 -36.23 -7.94 -12.65
N ALA A 300 -35.84 -9.20 -12.39
CA ALA A 300 -36.60 -10.35 -12.87
C ALA A 300 -38.02 -10.37 -12.30
N ALA A 301 -38.18 -10.13 -11.00
CA ALA A 301 -39.48 -10.06 -10.33
C ALA A 301 -40.34 -8.91 -10.88
N GLN A 302 -39.75 -7.71 -11.04
CA GLN A 302 -40.44 -6.56 -11.63
C GLN A 302 -40.93 -6.82 -13.06
N LEU A 303 -40.11 -7.47 -13.88
CA LEU A 303 -40.49 -7.81 -15.26
C LEU A 303 -41.60 -8.86 -15.31
N VAL A 304 -41.58 -9.86 -14.42
CA VAL A 304 -42.68 -10.84 -14.30
C VAL A 304 -43.99 -10.13 -13.96
N GLN A 305 -43.98 -9.25 -12.95
CA GLN A 305 -45.16 -8.49 -12.55
C GLN A 305 -45.64 -7.56 -13.67
N GLN A 306 -44.72 -6.90 -14.38
CA GLN A 306 -45.04 -6.08 -15.54
C GLN A 306 -45.72 -6.92 -16.64
N PHE A 307 -45.22 -8.13 -16.93
CA PHE A 307 -45.89 -9.01 -17.89
C PHE A 307 -47.28 -9.47 -17.42
N GLN A 308 -47.48 -9.72 -16.13
CA GLN A 308 -48.78 -10.08 -15.58
C GLN A 308 -49.80 -8.95 -15.80
N SER A 309 -49.42 -7.70 -15.51
CA SER A 309 -50.30 -6.53 -15.69
C SER A 309 -50.78 -6.27 -17.12
N TYR A 310 -50.12 -6.83 -18.14
CA TYR A 310 -50.57 -6.68 -19.53
C TYR A 310 -51.72 -7.62 -19.92
N TYR A 311 -51.97 -8.66 -19.10
CA TYR A 311 -52.90 -9.75 -19.37
C TYR A 311 -53.91 -9.98 -18.23
N GLU A 312 -53.93 -9.09 -17.23
CA GLU A 312 -55.07 -8.86 -16.34
C GLU A 312 -56.07 -7.91 -17.03
#